data_AF-A0A2N3AHJ1-F1
#
_entry.id   AF-A0A2N3AHJ1-F1
#
_cell.length_a   1.000
_cell.length_b   1.000
_cell.length_c   1.000
_cell.angle_alpha   90.00
_cell.angle_beta   90.00
_cell.angle_gamma   90.00
#
_symmetry.space_group_name_H-M   'P 1'
#
loop_
_entity.id
_entity.type
_entity.pdbx_description
1 polymer ?
#
loop_
_entity_poly.entity_id
_entity_poly.type
_entity_poly.pdbx_seq_one_letter_code
_entity_poly.pdbx_strand_id
1 'polypeptide(L)'
;SLDKGVFIRSMSTRGHLGGLSQATQATVKILDALGKDIIFIETVGVGQSEVDIVKVADTVVLISMPGMGDDVQIIKAGIMEIGDIFVINKADKEGYERLATEIEMMLDLNQNKRWRPPVLKTIATDNVGIKELLKEINRHIEYLKESGELEQRRRESVKKEMFDLIQEQWKEILSTFIDNGFLNKIVTKIVKREEDPYTAVEKLSNILVHSYTKGDVKSDRKD
;
A
#
# COMPACT_ATOMS: atom_id res chain seq x y z
N SER A 1 -7.49 18.49 -16.47
CA SER A 1 -8.68 19.16 -15.89
C SER A 1 -8.61 20.63 -16.26
N LEU A 2 -9.73 21.25 -16.62
CA LEU A 2 -9.81 22.70 -16.86
C LEU A 2 -10.07 23.49 -15.57
N ASP A 3 -10.37 22.80 -14.47
CA ASP A 3 -10.53 23.41 -13.16
C ASP A 3 -9.15 23.65 -12.51
N LYS A 4 -8.87 24.91 -12.14
CA LYS A 4 -7.62 25.33 -11.52
C LYS A 4 -7.40 24.70 -10.13
N GLY A 5 -8.46 24.26 -9.45
CA GLY A 5 -8.37 23.57 -8.16
C GLY A 5 -7.89 22.12 -8.28
N VAL A 6 -8.03 21.51 -9.46
CA VAL A 6 -7.86 20.08 -9.69
C VAL A 6 -6.51 19.79 -10.35
N PHE A 7 -5.68 19.01 -9.66
CA PHE A 7 -4.42 18.50 -10.19
C PHE A 7 -4.55 16.99 -10.46
N ILE A 8 -4.17 16.55 -11.66
CA ILE A 8 -4.22 15.13 -12.06
C ILE A 8 -2.83 14.73 -12.55
N ARG A 9 -2.33 13.59 -12.07
CA ARG A 9 -1.05 13.03 -12.50
C ARG A 9 -1.11 11.51 -12.55
N SER A 10 -0.77 10.95 -13.71
CA SER A 10 -0.59 9.50 -13.88
C SER A 10 0.78 9.08 -13.34
N MET A 11 0.82 7.93 -12.67
CA MET A 11 2.02 7.39 -12.03
C MET A 11 2.34 6.01 -12.60
N SER A 12 3.61 5.76 -12.94
CA SER A 12 4.10 4.44 -13.37
C SER A 12 4.70 3.70 -12.18
N THR A 13 4.43 2.40 -12.07
CA THR A 13 4.91 1.51 -10.99
C THR A 13 6.41 1.22 -11.04
N ARG A 14 7.08 1.46 -12.18
CA ARG A 14 8.53 1.32 -12.40
C ARG A 14 9.19 0.06 -11.81
N GLY A 15 8.47 -1.08 -11.80
CA GLY A 15 9.02 -2.37 -11.39
C GLY A 15 9.14 -2.59 -9.88
N HIS A 16 8.55 -1.74 -9.04
CA HIS A 16 8.43 -2.01 -7.60
C HIS A 16 7.54 -3.23 -7.35
N LEU A 17 7.93 -4.08 -6.39
CA LEU A 17 7.20 -5.29 -5.96
C LEU A 17 5.93 -5.00 -5.13
N GLY A 18 5.54 -3.73 -4.99
CA GLY A 18 4.31 -3.27 -4.33
C GLY A 18 3.49 -2.42 -5.31
N GLY A 19 2.16 -2.52 -5.27
CA GLY A 19 1.28 -1.91 -6.29
C GLY A 19 1.20 -0.40 -6.28
N LEU A 20 1.80 0.23 -5.27
CA LEU A 20 2.04 1.66 -5.24
C LEU A 20 3.54 1.93 -5.32
N SER A 21 3.93 2.69 -6.34
CA SER A 21 5.31 3.17 -6.45
C SER A 21 5.66 4.06 -5.25
N GLN A 22 6.92 4.03 -4.81
CA GLN A 22 7.44 5.01 -3.83
C GLN A 22 7.17 6.46 -4.29
N ALA A 23 7.21 6.70 -5.61
CA ALA A 23 6.89 8.00 -6.19
C ALA A 23 5.44 8.44 -5.91
N THR A 24 4.48 7.51 -5.86
CA THR A 24 3.10 7.82 -5.51
C THR A 24 3.00 8.27 -4.06
N GLN A 25 3.64 7.54 -3.14
CA GLN A 25 3.66 7.91 -1.71
C GLN A 25 4.30 9.29 -1.49
N ALA A 26 5.45 9.54 -2.12
CA ALA A 26 6.11 10.84 -2.07
C ALA A 26 5.24 11.96 -2.65
N THR A 27 4.50 11.69 -3.73
CA THR A 27 3.60 12.67 -4.36
C THR A 27 2.45 13.03 -3.41
N VAL A 28 1.85 12.06 -2.73
CA VAL A 28 0.78 12.30 -1.74
C VAL A 28 1.28 13.24 -0.65
N LYS A 29 2.48 13.01 -0.11
CA LYS A 29 3.08 13.89 0.90
C LYS A 29 3.35 15.30 0.40
N ILE A 30 3.82 15.44 -0.84
CA ILE A 30 4.02 16.75 -1.46
C ILE A 30 2.69 17.47 -1.59
N LEU A 31 1.64 16.79 -2.03
CA LEU A 31 0.31 17.39 -2.17
C LEU A 31 -0.28 17.80 -0.82
N ASP A 32 -0.12 16.97 0.21
CA ASP A 32 -0.52 17.28 1.59
C ASP A 32 0.25 18.49 2.14
N ALA A 33 1.58 18.52 1.98
CA ALA A 33 2.41 19.66 2.39
C ALA A 33 2.11 20.96 1.62
N LEU A 34 1.61 20.86 0.39
CA LEU A 34 1.12 21.99 -0.40
C LEU A 34 -0.30 22.44 -0.03
N GLY A 35 -0.92 21.82 0.99
CA GLY A 35 -2.22 22.20 1.51
C GLY A 35 -3.39 21.73 0.64
N LYS A 36 -3.27 20.59 -0.06
CA LYS A 36 -4.42 19.98 -0.73
C LYS A 36 -5.32 19.32 0.31
N ASP A 37 -6.58 19.75 0.36
CA ASP A 37 -7.57 19.23 1.32
C ASP A 37 -7.97 17.78 1.06
N ILE A 38 -8.00 17.37 -0.21
CA ILE A 38 -8.45 16.05 -0.65
C ILE A 38 -7.49 15.52 -1.72
N ILE A 39 -7.00 14.29 -1.50
CA ILE A 39 -6.12 13.59 -2.42
C ILE A 39 -6.78 12.26 -2.79
N PHE A 40 -7.21 12.13 -4.05
CA PHE A 40 -7.68 10.85 -4.59
C PHE A 40 -6.51 10.06 -5.17
N ILE A 41 -6.47 8.77 -4.85
CA ILE A 41 -5.48 7.84 -5.36
C ILE A 41 -6.25 6.69 -6.03
N GLU A 42 -6.03 6.52 -7.32
CA GLU A 42 -6.62 5.44 -8.11
C GLU A 42 -5.55 4.37 -8.38
N THR A 43 -5.92 3.10 -8.18
CA THR A 43 -5.09 1.95 -8.54
C THR A 43 -5.49 1.41 -9.92
N VAL A 44 -4.57 0.72 -10.58
CA VAL A 44 -4.74 0.28 -11.99
C VAL A 44 -5.39 -1.09 -12.15
N GLY A 45 -5.83 -1.76 -11.07
CA GLY A 45 -6.33 -3.13 -11.14
C GLY A 45 -6.72 -3.77 -9.82
N VAL A 46 -6.79 -5.10 -9.82
CA VAL A 46 -7.11 -5.95 -8.66
C VAL A 46 -6.05 -7.05 -8.52
N GLY A 47 -5.34 -7.05 -7.40
CA GLY A 47 -4.19 -7.90 -7.14
C GLY A 47 -3.58 -7.66 -5.76
N GLN A 48 -2.48 -8.35 -5.45
CA GLN A 48 -1.76 -8.20 -4.18
C GLN A 48 -1.06 -6.84 -4.06
N SER A 49 -0.76 -6.24 -5.21
CA SER A 49 -0.16 -4.94 -5.35
C SER A 49 -1.07 -3.84 -4.76
N GLU A 50 -2.37 -4.00 -4.88
CA GLU A 50 -3.39 -3.00 -4.58
C GLU A 50 -3.73 -2.95 -3.09
N VAL A 51 -3.34 -3.96 -2.32
CA VAL A 51 -3.41 -3.97 -0.85
C VAL A 51 -2.54 -2.87 -0.24
N ASP A 52 -1.49 -2.43 -0.94
CA ASP A 52 -0.60 -1.39 -0.45
C ASP A 52 -1.27 -0.01 -0.29
N ILE A 53 -2.46 0.19 -0.85
CA ILE A 53 -3.20 1.45 -0.74
C ILE A 53 -3.54 1.82 0.70
N VAL A 54 -3.73 0.82 1.57
CA VAL A 54 -4.02 1.03 3.00
C VAL A 54 -2.89 1.73 3.75
N LYS A 55 -1.68 1.71 3.21
CA LYS A 55 -0.52 2.37 3.83
C LYS A 55 -0.56 3.88 3.62
N VAL A 56 -1.28 4.33 2.59
CA VAL A 56 -1.22 5.70 2.07
C VAL A 56 -2.55 6.43 2.21
N ALA A 57 -3.67 5.72 2.04
CA ALA A 57 -5.00 6.30 2.10
C ALA A 57 -5.59 6.20 3.52
N ASP A 58 -6.22 7.28 3.98
CA ASP A 58 -6.99 7.28 5.23
C ASP A 58 -8.28 6.43 5.10
N THR A 59 -8.97 6.56 3.97
CA THR A 59 -10.22 5.85 3.63
C THR A 59 -10.02 5.10 2.31
N VAL A 60 -10.29 3.79 2.30
CA VAL A 60 -10.24 2.96 1.08
C VAL A 60 -11.65 2.64 0.59
N VAL A 61 -11.94 3.05 -0.64
CA VAL A 61 -13.21 2.75 -1.33
C VAL A 61 -12.97 1.64 -2.34
N LEU A 62 -13.64 0.51 -2.15
CA LEU A 62 -13.60 -0.61 -3.09
C LEU A 62 -14.80 -0.53 -4.03
N ILE A 63 -14.52 -0.42 -5.33
CA ILE A 63 -15.54 -0.31 -6.37
C ILE A 63 -15.62 -1.61 -7.16
N SER A 64 -16.79 -2.24 -7.19
CA SER A 64 -17.11 -3.42 -8.00
C SER A 64 -18.26 -3.12 -8.96
N MET A 65 -18.53 -4.00 -9.92
CA MET A 65 -19.71 -3.92 -10.79
C MET A 65 -20.23 -5.32 -11.12
N PRO A 66 -21.55 -5.49 -11.37
CA PRO A 66 -22.11 -6.79 -11.74
C PRO A 66 -21.62 -7.28 -13.10
N GLY A 67 -21.49 -8.61 -13.26
CA GLY A 67 -21.28 -9.25 -14.56
C GLY A 67 -19.84 -9.20 -15.10
N MET A 68 -18.84 -8.95 -14.25
CA MET A 68 -17.41 -9.13 -14.58
C MET A 68 -16.98 -10.61 -14.70
N GLY A 69 -17.89 -11.57 -14.53
CA GLY A 69 -17.62 -13.00 -14.76
C GLY A 69 -16.81 -13.68 -13.65
N ASP A 70 -16.33 -12.88 -12.69
CA ASP A 70 -15.55 -13.27 -11.50
C ASP A 70 -15.93 -12.36 -10.31
N ASP A 71 -17.21 -11.95 -10.24
CA ASP A 71 -17.74 -10.86 -9.40
C ASP A 71 -17.42 -11.02 -7.90
N VAL A 72 -17.17 -12.25 -7.47
CA VAL A 72 -16.80 -12.66 -6.10
C VAL A 72 -15.30 -13.00 -5.97
N GLN A 73 -14.62 -13.44 -7.05
CA GLN A 73 -13.20 -13.78 -7.01
C GLN A 73 -12.28 -12.56 -7.04
N ILE A 74 -12.74 -11.42 -7.53
CA ILE A 74 -11.99 -10.15 -7.46
C ILE A 74 -11.82 -9.73 -6.00
N ILE A 75 -12.83 -10.01 -5.18
CA ILE A 75 -12.84 -9.69 -3.77
C ILE A 75 -12.36 -10.92 -2.97
N LYS A 76 -11.08 -11.28 -3.15
CA LYS A 76 -10.43 -12.31 -2.33
C LYS A 76 -10.36 -11.85 -0.86
N ALA A 77 -10.21 -12.79 0.07
CA ALA A 77 -10.15 -12.53 1.52
C ALA A 77 -9.27 -11.32 1.91
N GLY A 78 -8.11 -11.13 1.26
CA GLY A 78 -7.23 -9.99 1.56
C GLY A 78 -7.69 -8.61 1.04
N ILE A 79 -8.54 -8.53 0.00
CA ILE A 79 -9.04 -7.26 -0.53
C ILE A 79 -10.30 -6.82 0.24
N MET A 80 -11.13 -7.75 0.73
CA MET A 80 -12.25 -7.39 1.63
C MET A 80 -11.76 -6.68 2.89
N GLU A 81 -10.64 -7.15 3.43
CA GLU A 81 -10.11 -6.67 4.70
C GLU A 81 -9.65 -5.21 4.66
N ILE A 82 -9.33 -4.69 3.47
CA ILE A 82 -8.83 -3.33 3.32
C ILE A 82 -9.90 -2.28 3.05
N GLY A 83 -11.12 -2.70 2.68
CA GLY A 83 -12.21 -1.78 2.36
C GLY A 83 -12.80 -1.12 3.60
N ASP A 84 -12.88 0.21 3.57
CA ASP A 84 -13.63 1.01 4.55
C ASP A 84 -15.04 1.36 4.03
N ILE A 85 -15.21 1.40 2.70
CA ILE A 85 -16.48 1.62 2.00
C ILE A 85 -16.51 0.74 0.75
N PHE A 86 -17.66 0.10 0.49
CA PHE A 86 -17.89 -0.71 -0.71
C PHE A 86 -18.88 -0.01 -1.62
N VAL A 87 -18.59 0.00 -2.90
CA VAL A 87 -19.44 0.61 -3.93
C VAL A 87 -19.67 -0.39 -5.03
N ILE A 88 -20.93 -0.65 -5.35
CA ILE A 88 -21.33 -1.42 -6.53
C ILE A 88 -21.79 -0.42 -7.58
N ASN A 89 -20.93 -0.16 -8.55
CA ASN A 89 -21.20 0.70 -9.69
C ASN A 89 -21.91 -0.08 -10.81
N LYS A 90 -22.55 0.65 -11.74
CA LYS A 90 -23.44 0.09 -12.76
C LYS A 90 -24.57 -0.74 -12.17
N ALA A 91 -25.14 -0.24 -11.08
CA ALA A 91 -26.19 -0.94 -10.36
C ALA A 91 -27.59 -0.87 -11.02
N ASP A 92 -27.64 -0.35 -12.25
CA ASP A 92 -28.73 -0.53 -13.21
C ASP A 92 -28.65 -1.88 -13.94
N LYS A 93 -27.53 -2.62 -13.82
CA LYS A 93 -27.31 -3.91 -14.47
C LYS A 93 -27.84 -5.08 -13.66
N GLU A 94 -28.20 -6.15 -14.37
CA GLU A 94 -28.55 -7.44 -13.79
C GLU A 94 -27.39 -7.99 -12.96
N GLY A 95 -27.71 -8.68 -11.85
CA GLY A 95 -26.71 -9.23 -10.92
C GLY A 95 -26.34 -8.30 -9.75
N TYR A 96 -26.76 -7.02 -9.77
CA TYR A 96 -26.53 -6.07 -8.67
C TYR A 96 -26.98 -6.61 -7.31
N GLU A 97 -28.24 -7.05 -7.19
CA GLU A 97 -28.81 -7.50 -5.91
C GLU A 97 -28.05 -8.70 -5.32
N ARG A 98 -27.62 -9.61 -6.21
CA ARG A 98 -26.83 -10.77 -5.82
C ARG A 98 -25.47 -10.36 -5.28
N LEU A 99 -24.74 -9.50 -6.00
CA LEU A 99 -23.42 -9.01 -5.58
C LEU A 99 -23.51 -8.21 -4.27
N ALA A 100 -24.55 -7.38 -4.11
CA ALA A 100 -24.81 -6.66 -2.87
C ALA A 100 -25.00 -7.60 -1.69
N THR A 101 -25.85 -8.62 -1.86
CA THR A 101 -26.09 -9.64 -0.83
C THR A 101 -24.81 -10.38 -0.46
N GLU A 102 -24.01 -10.79 -1.45
CA GLU A 102 -22.75 -11.51 -1.24
C GLU A 102 -21.72 -10.66 -0.46
N ILE A 103 -21.55 -9.38 -0.82
CA ILE A 103 -20.65 -8.46 -0.10
C ILE A 103 -21.14 -8.25 1.34
N GLU A 104 -22.44 -8.01 1.55
CA GLU A 104 -22.99 -7.80 2.89
C GLU A 104 -22.78 -9.04 3.79
N MET A 105 -23.02 -10.23 3.26
CA MET A 105 -22.78 -11.48 3.99
C MET A 105 -21.30 -11.64 4.38
N MET A 106 -20.36 -11.30 3.49
CA MET A 106 -18.93 -11.37 3.80
C MET A 106 -18.52 -10.37 4.88
N LEU A 107 -19.10 -9.16 4.88
CA LEU A 107 -18.85 -8.16 5.92
C LEU A 107 -19.40 -8.61 7.27
N ASP A 108 -20.56 -9.27 7.29
CA ASP A 108 -21.17 -9.79 8.52
C ASP A 108 -20.40 -10.96 9.13
N LEU A 109 -19.60 -11.68 8.34
CA LEU A 109 -18.66 -12.69 8.83
C LEU A 109 -17.44 -12.04 9.52
N ASN A 110 -17.09 -10.79 9.18
CA ASN A 110 -15.94 -10.08 9.72
C ASN A 110 -16.31 -9.16 10.89
N GLN A 111 -16.79 -9.77 11.99
CA GLN A 111 -17.34 -9.06 13.16
C GLN A 111 -16.30 -8.35 14.04
N ASN A 112 -15.01 -8.47 13.73
CA ASN A 112 -13.93 -7.94 14.57
C ASN A 112 -13.63 -6.46 14.31
N LYS A 113 -14.20 -5.84 13.27
CA LYS A 113 -14.01 -4.42 12.98
C LYS A 113 -15.01 -3.57 13.76
N ARG A 114 -14.50 -2.49 14.38
CA ARG A 114 -15.32 -1.47 15.05
C ARG A 114 -16.14 -0.63 14.04
N TRP A 115 -15.58 -0.41 12.86
CA TRP A 115 -16.27 0.17 11.73
C TRP A 115 -16.80 -0.93 10.81
N ARG A 116 -18.13 -0.99 10.63
CA ARG A 116 -18.75 -1.83 9.61
C ARG A 116 -18.82 -1.03 8.31
N PRO A 117 -18.08 -1.43 7.25
CA PRO A 117 -18.12 -0.74 5.96
C PRO A 117 -19.54 -0.68 5.39
N PRO A 118 -20.02 0.48 4.90
CA PRO A 118 -21.27 0.54 4.16
C PRO A 118 -21.10 -0.02 2.74
N VAL A 119 -22.15 -0.64 2.21
CA VAL A 119 -22.24 -1.05 0.79
C VAL A 119 -23.18 -0.09 0.07
N LEU A 120 -22.67 0.61 -0.94
CA LEU A 120 -23.37 1.67 -1.64
C LEU A 120 -23.64 1.31 -3.10
N LYS A 121 -24.78 1.79 -3.58
CA LYS A 121 -25.20 1.69 -4.97
C LYS A 121 -24.78 2.92 -5.75
N THR A 122 -24.15 2.75 -6.92
CA THR A 122 -23.89 3.87 -7.84
C THR A 122 -24.21 3.54 -9.30
N ILE A 123 -24.56 4.59 -10.06
CA ILE A 123 -24.55 4.58 -11.53
C ILE A 123 -23.76 5.82 -11.93
N ALA A 124 -22.44 5.66 -12.05
CA ALA A 124 -21.52 6.78 -12.22
C ALA A 124 -21.81 7.62 -13.48
N THR A 125 -22.24 7.00 -14.58
CA THR A 125 -22.60 7.70 -15.82
C THR A 125 -23.78 8.65 -15.65
N ASP A 126 -24.68 8.32 -14.72
CA ASP A 126 -25.93 9.04 -14.48
C ASP A 126 -25.85 9.89 -13.20
N ASN A 127 -24.66 9.95 -12.58
CA ASN A 127 -24.38 10.66 -11.33
C ASN A 127 -25.28 10.23 -10.16
N VAL A 128 -25.71 8.97 -10.14
CA VAL A 128 -26.55 8.39 -9.07
C VAL A 128 -25.67 7.79 -7.98
N GLY A 129 -25.97 8.09 -6.71
CA GLY A 129 -25.28 7.55 -5.53
C GLY A 129 -23.97 8.26 -5.18
N ILE A 130 -23.53 9.23 -5.98
CA ILE A 130 -22.24 9.92 -5.79
C ILE A 130 -22.26 10.82 -4.56
N LYS A 131 -23.39 11.50 -4.28
CA LYS A 131 -23.53 12.34 -3.08
C LYS A 131 -23.52 11.51 -1.80
N GLU A 132 -24.19 10.37 -1.83
CA GLU A 132 -24.23 9.39 -0.74
C GLU A 132 -22.84 8.81 -0.48
N LEU A 133 -22.08 8.49 -1.53
CA LEU A 133 -20.68 8.08 -1.42
C LEU A 133 -19.82 9.14 -0.74
N LEU A 134 -19.90 10.40 -1.15
CA LEU A 134 -19.17 11.49 -0.51
C LEU A 134 -19.56 11.67 0.97
N LYS A 135 -20.84 11.47 1.30
CA LYS A 135 -21.31 11.51 2.69
C LYS A 135 -20.69 10.40 3.53
N GLU A 136 -20.67 9.17 3.04
CA GLU A 136 -20.08 8.06 3.79
C GLU A 136 -18.54 8.17 3.88
N ILE A 137 -17.86 8.73 2.87
CA ILE A 137 -16.43 9.06 2.97
C ILE A 137 -16.18 10.03 4.12
N ASN A 138 -16.97 11.11 4.21
CA ASN A 138 -16.83 12.08 5.30
C ASN A 138 -17.15 11.46 6.67
N ARG A 139 -18.19 10.63 6.75
CA ARG A 139 -18.55 9.90 7.97
C ARG A 139 -17.43 8.98 8.44
N HIS A 140 -16.75 8.29 7.52
CA HIS A 140 -15.60 7.46 7.87
C HIS A 140 -14.41 8.31 8.36
N ILE A 141 -14.13 9.44 7.72
CA ILE A 141 -13.08 10.37 8.17
C ILE A 141 -13.38 10.91 9.58
N GLU A 142 -14.63 11.27 9.87
CA GLU A 142 -15.07 11.67 11.21
C GLU A 142 -14.89 10.55 12.22
N TYR A 143 -15.32 9.33 11.88
CA TYR A 143 -15.09 8.14 12.69
C TYR A 143 -13.61 7.94 13.03
N LEU A 144 -12.71 8.04 12.04
CA LEU A 144 -11.26 7.87 12.27
C LEU A 144 -10.71 8.92 13.22
N LYS A 145 -11.22 10.16 13.16
CA LYS A 145 -10.82 11.25 14.07
C LYS A 145 -11.33 11.00 15.49
N GLU A 146 -12.61 10.68 15.65
CA GLU A 146 -13.26 10.50 16.94
C GLU A 146 -12.78 9.25 17.69
N SER A 147 -12.54 8.15 16.95
CA SER A 147 -12.02 6.90 17.51
C SER A 147 -10.54 6.95 17.86
N GLY A 148 -9.80 7.94 17.36
CA GLY A 148 -8.34 8.03 17.44
C GLY A 148 -7.60 7.09 16.48
N GLU A 149 -8.32 6.32 15.64
CA GLU A 149 -7.71 5.42 14.66
C GLU A 149 -6.89 6.17 13.60
N LEU A 150 -7.24 7.42 13.28
CA LEU A 150 -6.49 8.22 12.31
C LEU A 150 -5.03 8.39 12.73
N GLU A 151 -4.80 8.83 13.96
CA GLU A 151 -3.46 9.05 14.51
C GLU A 151 -2.70 7.73 14.67
N GLN A 152 -3.41 6.65 15.03
CA GLN A 152 -2.81 5.31 15.09
C GLN A 152 -2.35 4.84 13.70
N ARG A 153 -3.21 4.93 12.68
CA ARG A 153 -2.88 4.57 11.28
C ARG A 153 -1.67 5.37 10.79
N ARG A 154 -1.66 6.69 11.00
CA ARG A 154 -0.54 7.57 10.63
C ARG A 154 0.76 7.18 11.32
N ARG A 155 0.73 6.88 12.62
CA ARG A 155 1.91 6.44 13.36
C ARG A 155 2.48 5.13 12.80
N GLU A 156 1.62 4.15 12.53
CA GLU A 156 2.04 2.88 11.94
C GLU A 156 2.60 3.07 10.52
N SER A 157 1.98 3.92 9.70
CA SER A 157 2.50 4.28 8.37
C SER A 157 3.89 4.92 8.45
N VAL A 158 4.09 5.90 9.34
CA VAL A 158 5.41 6.54 9.54
C VAL A 158 6.45 5.53 10.02
N LYS A 159 6.10 4.68 10.98
CA LYS A 159 7.00 3.64 11.50
C LYS A 159 7.43 2.67 10.40
N LYS A 160 6.48 2.23 9.57
CA LYS A 160 6.75 1.35 8.44
C LYS A 160 7.65 2.01 7.41
N GLU A 161 7.35 3.25 7.04
CA GLU A 161 8.17 4.00 6.11
C GLU A 161 9.60 4.20 6.61
N MET A 162 9.78 4.57 7.89
CA MET A 162 11.12 4.66 8.49
C MET A 162 11.86 3.34 8.37
N PHE A 163 11.20 2.22 8.63
CA PHE A 163 11.79 0.90 8.49
C PHE A 163 12.18 0.60 7.03
N ASP A 164 11.32 0.89 6.07
CA ASP A 164 11.57 0.70 4.64
C ASP A 164 12.78 1.56 4.17
N LEU A 165 12.88 2.81 4.63
CA LEU A 165 14.01 3.70 4.36
C LEU A 165 15.32 3.18 4.96
N ILE A 166 15.28 2.68 6.19
CA ILE A 166 16.44 2.04 6.84
C ILE A 166 16.88 0.82 6.02
N GLN A 167 15.94 -0.04 5.63
CA GLN A 167 16.25 -1.23 4.81
C GLN A 167 16.89 -0.86 3.48
N GLU A 168 16.41 0.18 2.81
CA GLU A 168 16.99 0.63 1.54
C GLU A 168 18.43 1.15 1.72
N GLN A 169 18.68 1.96 2.76
CA GLN A 169 20.05 2.39 3.08
C GLN A 169 20.97 1.22 3.40
N TRP A 170 20.49 0.21 4.14
CA TRP A 170 21.28 -0.99 4.41
C TRP A 170 21.60 -1.78 3.14
N LYS A 171 20.67 -1.88 2.17
CA LYS A 171 20.95 -2.53 0.88
C LYS A 171 22.06 -1.82 0.11
N GLU A 172 22.09 -0.49 0.09
CA GLU A 172 23.13 0.30 -0.57
C GLU A 172 24.51 0.11 0.09
N ILE A 173 24.55 0.05 1.43
CA ILE A 173 25.78 -0.25 2.18
C ILE A 173 26.25 -1.68 1.84
N LEU A 174 25.33 -2.64 1.82
CA LEU A 174 25.61 -4.03 1.50
C LEU A 174 26.14 -4.21 0.08
N SER A 175 25.54 -3.56 -0.93
CA SER A 175 26.01 -3.67 -2.32
C SER A 175 27.45 -3.18 -2.46
N THR A 176 27.76 -2.03 -1.86
CA THR A 176 29.12 -1.46 -1.83
C THR A 176 30.13 -2.42 -1.18
N PHE A 177 29.73 -3.13 -0.12
CA PHE A 177 30.59 -4.10 0.56
C PHE A 177 30.79 -5.39 -0.25
N ILE A 178 29.73 -5.86 -0.92
CA ILE A 178 29.73 -7.07 -1.76
C ILE A 178 30.63 -6.91 -2.99
N ASP A 179 30.59 -5.73 -3.63
CA ASP A 179 31.32 -5.43 -4.86
C ASP A 179 32.86 -5.46 -4.70
N ASN A 180 33.37 -5.41 -3.46
CA ASN A 180 34.80 -5.54 -3.15
C ASN A 180 35.36 -6.97 -3.28
N GLY A 181 34.63 -7.89 -3.92
CA GLY A 181 35.05 -9.28 -4.18
C GLY A 181 35.08 -10.17 -2.94
N PHE A 182 34.66 -9.67 -1.78
CA PHE A 182 34.55 -10.43 -0.54
C PHE A 182 33.50 -11.55 -0.65
N LEU A 183 32.35 -11.24 -1.26
CA LEU A 183 31.29 -12.23 -1.48
C LEU A 183 31.77 -13.38 -2.36
N ASN A 184 32.56 -13.10 -3.40
CA ASN A 184 33.10 -14.13 -4.29
C ASN A 184 33.99 -15.15 -3.54
N LYS A 185 34.77 -14.70 -2.56
CA LYS A 185 35.61 -15.59 -1.73
C LYS A 185 34.75 -16.53 -0.86
N ILE A 186 33.68 -16.00 -0.28
CA ILE A 186 32.75 -16.77 0.55
C ILE A 186 31.97 -17.77 -0.30
N VAL A 187 31.41 -17.33 -1.43
CA VAL A 187 30.68 -18.20 -2.38
C VAL A 187 31.59 -19.33 -2.86
N THR A 188 32.86 -19.06 -3.12
CA THR A 188 33.83 -20.11 -3.52
C THR A 188 33.96 -21.20 -2.44
N LYS A 189 34.05 -20.84 -1.16
CA LYS A 189 34.13 -21.81 -0.05
C LYS A 189 32.85 -22.62 0.09
N ILE A 190 31.69 -21.99 -0.09
CA ILE A 190 30.39 -22.65 -0.06
C ILE A 190 30.28 -23.67 -1.21
N VAL A 191 30.65 -23.29 -2.43
CA VAL A 191 30.63 -24.18 -3.60
C VAL A 191 31.56 -25.38 -3.40
N LYS A 192 32.72 -25.17 -2.76
CA LYS A 192 33.65 -26.24 -2.38
C LYS A 192 33.19 -27.08 -1.17
N ARG A 193 32.04 -26.75 -0.57
CA ARG A 193 31.51 -27.36 0.67
C ARG A 193 32.45 -27.26 1.87
N GLU A 194 33.32 -26.25 1.88
CA GLU A 194 34.23 -25.95 2.99
C GLU A 194 33.55 -25.15 4.11
N GLU A 195 32.40 -24.52 3.80
CA GLU A 195 31.61 -23.69 4.71
C GLU A 195 30.13 -23.76 4.29
N ASP A 196 29.20 -23.79 5.24
CA ASP A 196 27.77 -23.77 4.91
C ASP A 196 27.26 -22.32 4.73
N PRO A 197 26.20 -22.10 3.93
CA PRO A 197 25.68 -20.77 3.65
C PRO A 197 25.21 -19.99 4.90
N TYR A 198 24.68 -20.68 5.91
CA TYR A 198 24.14 -20.00 7.10
C TYR A 198 25.26 -19.44 7.97
N THR A 199 26.29 -20.25 8.23
CA THR A 199 27.50 -19.82 8.95
C THR A 199 28.21 -18.68 8.23
N ALA A 200 28.30 -18.75 6.90
CA ALA A 200 28.88 -17.69 6.08
C ALA A 200 28.12 -16.35 6.21
N VAL A 201 26.78 -16.38 6.19
CA VAL A 201 25.92 -15.20 6.36
C VAL A 201 26.05 -14.62 7.78
N GLU A 202 26.13 -15.45 8.81
CA GLU A 202 26.32 -14.98 10.19
C GLU A 202 27.66 -14.24 10.34
N LYS A 203 28.75 -14.80 9.80
CA LYS A 203 30.08 -14.15 9.80
C LYS A 203 30.07 -12.83 9.04
N LEU A 204 29.45 -12.81 7.86
CA LEU A 204 29.25 -11.59 7.05
C LEU A 204 28.53 -10.51 7.85
N SER A 205 27.41 -10.87 8.47
CA SER A 205 26.59 -9.93 9.26
C SER A 205 27.38 -9.34 10.43
N ASN A 206 28.15 -10.16 11.14
CA ASN A 206 29.01 -9.70 12.23
C ASN A 206 30.11 -8.73 11.75
N ILE A 207 30.75 -9.02 10.61
CA ILE A 207 31.77 -8.12 10.01
C ILE A 207 31.15 -6.79 9.59
N LEU A 208 29.95 -6.81 8.99
CA LEU A 208 29.25 -5.61 8.55
C LEU A 208 28.86 -4.72 9.72
N VAL A 209 28.30 -5.29 10.79
CA VAL A 209 27.96 -4.55 12.02
C VAL A 209 29.22 -3.93 12.65
N HIS A 210 30.33 -4.67 12.68
CA HIS A 210 31.59 -4.20 13.26
C HIS A 210 32.26 -3.11 12.44
N SER A 211 32.26 -3.23 11.11
CA SER A 211 32.81 -2.23 10.19
C SER A 211 32.02 -0.92 10.22
N TYR A 212 30.68 -1.02 10.31
CA TYR A 212 29.80 0.14 10.39
C TYR A 212 29.95 0.89 11.73
N THR A 213 30.00 0.17 12.85
CA THR A 213 30.14 0.77 14.20
C THR A 213 31.50 1.41 14.45
N LYS A 214 32.55 1.00 13.72
CA LYS A 214 33.89 1.62 13.81
C LYS A 214 34.13 2.78 12.84
N GLY A 215 33.18 3.09 11.96
CA GLY A 215 33.28 4.22 11.03
C GLY A 215 34.17 3.96 9.79
N ASP A 216 34.47 2.71 9.47
CA ASP A 216 35.31 2.35 8.31
C ASP A 216 34.56 2.49 6.97
N VAL A 217 33.23 2.62 7.00
CA VAL A 217 32.39 2.90 5.83
C VAL A 217 32.22 4.42 5.70
N LYS A 218 33.13 5.07 4.97
CA LYS A 218 32.95 6.47 4.58
C LYS A 218 31.72 6.56 3.67
N SER A 219 30.65 7.22 4.14
CA SER A 219 29.58 7.64 3.24
C SER A 219 30.12 8.79 2.38
N ASP A 220 30.37 8.54 1.09
CA ASP A 220 30.54 9.61 0.12
C ASP A 220 29.18 10.31 -0.09
N ARG A 221 28.77 11.13 0.88
CA ARG A 221 27.74 12.15 0.64
C ARG A 221 28.46 13.34 0.03
N LYS A 222 28.35 13.47 -1.29
CA LYS A 222 28.56 14.76 -1.96
C LYS A 222 27.36 15.64 -1.63
N ASP A 223 27.64 16.74 -0.94
CA ASP A 223 26.74 17.88 -0.79
C ASP A 223 26.32 18.46 -2.16
#